data_AF-A0AAW9W9L7-F1
#
_entry.id   AF-A0AAW9W9L7-F1
#
_cell.length_a   1.000
_cell.length_b   1.000
_cell.length_c   1.000
_cell.angle_alpha   90.00
_cell.angle_beta   90.00
_cell.angle_gamma   90.00
#
_symmetry.space_group_name_H-M   'P 1'
#
loop_
_entity.id
_entity.type
_entity.pdbx_description
1 polymer ?
#
loop_
_entity_poly.entity_id
_entity_poly.type
_entity_poly.pdbx_seq_one_letter_code
_entity_poly.pdbx_strand_id
1 'polypeptide(L)'
;FTDHYHLPLFIVENGFGAIDQVAADGMVHDDYRIEYLGAHIREMKKAVVEDGVDLMGYTPWGCIDLVSAGTGEMRKRYGFIYVDKDD
;
A
#
# COMPACT_ATOMS: atom_id res chain seq x y z
N PHE A 1 13.90 8.91 -12.52
CA PHE A 1 12.81 9.19 -13.48
C PHE A 1 12.68 10.69 -13.67
N THR A 2 12.53 11.45 -12.58
CA THR A 2 12.54 12.92 -12.57
C THR A 2 13.71 13.51 -13.37
N ASP A 3 14.96 13.12 -13.07
CA ASP A 3 16.17 13.60 -13.77
C ASP A 3 16.22 13.26 -15.28
N HIS A 4 15.42 12.29 -15.71
CA HIS A 4 15.43 11.80 -17.08
C HIS A 4 14.27 12.38 -17.89
N TYR A 5 13.06 12.34 -17.35
CA TYR A 5 11.83 12.65 -18.08
C TYR A 5 11.24 14.02 -17.73
N HIS A 6 11.57 14.59 -16.56
CA HIS A 6 11.11 15.92 -16.14
C HIS A 6 9.57 16.10 -16.20
N LEU A 7 8.83 15.05 -15.87
CA LEU A 7 7.36 15.06 -15.80
C LEU A 7 6.88 14.84 -14.36
N PRO A 8 5.68 15.35 -14.01
CA PRO A 8 5.04 15.02 -12.74
C PRO A 8 4.82 13.51 -12.61
N LEU A 9 4.94 13.00 -11.38
CA LEU A 9 4.78 11.59 -11.06
C LEU A 9 3.50 11.35 -10.26
N PHE A 10 2.95 10.15 -10.38
CA PHE A 10 1.85 9.69 -9.53
C PHE A 10 2.11 8.25 -9.11
N ILE A 11 2.28 8.01 -7.81
CA ILE A 11 2.45 6.65 -7.28
C ILE A 11 1.06 6.03 -7.17
N VAL A 12 0.62 5.36 -8.23
CA VAL A 12 -0.73 4.80 -8.33
C VAL A 12 -0.89 3.46 -7.61
N GLU A 13 0.22 2.81 -7.23
CA GLU A 13 0.22 1.57 -6.46
C GLU A 13 1.40 1.51 -5.50
N ASN A 14 1.11 1.15 -4.25
CA ASN A 14 2.08 0.68 -3.26
C ASN A 14 1.32 -0.15 -2.20
N GLY A 15 1.85 -1.29 -1.77
CA GLY A 15 1.12 -2.12 -0.82
C GLY A 15 1.91 -3.34 -0.35
N PHE A 16 1.47 -3.90 0.78
CA PHE A 16 2.09 -5.07 1.41
C PHE A 16 1.09 -6.21 1.51
N GLY A 17 1.31 -7.24 0.70
CA GLY A 17 0.50 -8.46 0.71
C GLY A 17 0.93 -9.37 1.85
N ALA A 18 0.04 -9.62 2.80
CA ALA A 18 0.30 -10.45 3.98
C ALA A 18 -0.92 -11.30 4.35
N ILE A 19 -0.71 -12.27 5.24
CA ILE A 19 -1.80 -13.06 5.81
C ILE A 19 -2.28 -12.34 7.07
N ASP A 20 -3.57 -12.02 7.12
CA ASP A 20 -4.17 -11.34 8.26
C ASP A 20 -4.91 -12.35 9.16
N GLN A 21 -5.02 -12.01 10.45
CA GLN A 21 -5.82 -12.75 11.42
C GLN A 21 -6.76 -11.77 12.13
N VAL A 22 -8.04 -12.11 12.18
CA VAL A 22 -9.03 -11.34 12.94
C VAL A 22 -8.88 -11.70 14.42
N ALA A 23 -8.57 -10.71 15.24
CA ALA A 23 -8.44 -10.87 16.69
C ALA A 23 -9.83 -10.94 17.37
N ALA A 24 -9.83 -11.22 18.68
CA ALA A 24 -11.06 -11.40 19.45
C ALA A 24 -11.95 -10.14 19.54
N ASP A 25 -11.38 -8.96 19.29
CA ASP A 25 -12.10 -7.69 19.20
C ASP A 25 -12.75 -7.44 17.83
N GLY A 26 -12.59 -8.38 16.88
CA GLY A 26 -13.12 -8.29 15.53
C GLY A 26 -12.27 -7.43 14.58
N MET A 27 -11.07 -7.00 14.99
CA MET A 27 -10.15 -6.23 14.15
C MET A 27 -8.95 -7.07 13.70
N VAL A 28 -8.37 -6.68 12.57
CA VAL A 28 -7.03 -7.10 12.19
C VAL A 28 -6.05 -6.08 12.76
N HIS A 29 -5.07 -6.53 13.54
CA HIS A 29 -3.97 -5.69 14.03
C HIS A 29 -2.77 -5.82 13.09
N ASP A 30 -2.78 -5.07 11.99
CA ASP A 30 -1.83 -5.17 10.87
C ASP A 30 -0.66 -4.18 10.96
N ASP A 31 0.02 -4.14 12.12
CA ASP A 31 1.18 -3.26 12.36
C ASP A 31 2.26 -3.39 11.28
N TYR A 32 2.44 -4.60 10.71
CA TYR A 32 3.35 -4.86 9.60
C TYR A 32 2.99 -4.07 8.33
N ARG A 33 1.70 -3.88 8.05
CA ARG A 33 1.21 -3.12 6.88
C ARG A 33 1.35 -1.63 7.14
N ILE A 34 1.05 -1.18 8.35
CA ILE A 34 1.27 0.20 8.80
C ILE A 34 2.75 0.57 8.70
N GLU A 35 3.64 -0.29 9.19
CA GLU A 35 5.09 -0.05 9.14
C GLU A 35 5.59 0.06 7.70
N TYR A 36 5.17 -0.86 6.83
CA TYR A 36 5.53 -0.86 5.41
C TYR A 36 5.10 0.44 4.72
N LEU A 37 3.81 0.79 4.80
CA LEU A 37 3.27 1.98 4.12
C LEU A 37 3.87 3.25 4.71
N GLY A 38 4.00 3.31 6.05
CA GLY A 38 4.64 4.43 6.74
C GLY A 38 6.08 4.63 6.32
N ALA A 39 6.86 3.55 6.10
CA ALA A 39 8.22 3.64 5.58
C ALA A 39 8.27 4.25 4.17
N HIS A 40 7.39 3.81 3.27
CA HIS A 40 7.34 4.34 1.90
C HIS A 40 6.86 5.78 1.85
N ILE A 41 5.89 6.16 2.68
CA ILE A 41 5.42 7.54 2.80
C ILE A 41 6.53 8.47 3.30
N ARG A 42 7.37 8.01 4.25
CA ARG A 42 8.52 8.79 4.72
C ARG A 42 9.50 9.10 3.58
N GLU A 43 9.85 8.10 2.78
CA GLU A 43 10.77 8.30 1.64
C GLU A 43 10.13 9.14 0.52
N MET A 44 8.85 8.90 0.21
CA MET A 44 8.08 9.73 -0.72
C MET A 44 8.07 11.20 -0.29
N LYS A 45 7.89 11.47 1.00
CA LYS A 45 7.93 12.83 1.54
C LYS A 45 9.31 13.47 1.37
N LYS A 46 10.40 12.74 1.61
CA LYS A 46 11.77 13.25 1.37
C LYS A 46 11.96 13.61 -0.09
N ALA A 47 11.54 12.76 -1.01
CA ALA A 47 11.62 13.03 -2.45
C ALA A 47 10.90 14.34 -2.85
N VAL A 48 9.76 14.63 -2.23
CA VAL A 48 9.04 15.89 -2.48
C VAL A 48 9.72 17.09 -1.83
N VAL A 49 10.09 16.98 -0.55
CA VAL A 49 10.52 18.13 0.28
C VAL A 49 12.00 18.46 0.10
N GLU A 50 12.85 17.45 -0.03
CA GLU A 50 14.31 17.58 -0.10
C GLU A 50 14.80 17.57 -1.55
N ASP A 51 14.22 16.71 -2.39
CA ASP A 51 14.67 16.51 -3.78
C ASP A 51 13.84 17.28 -4.82
N GLY A 52 12.73 17.91 -4.41
CA GLY A 52 11.90 18.75 -5.28
C GLY A 52 11.11 17.99 -6.35
N VAL A 53 10.83 16.71 -6.14
CA VAL A 53 10.02 15.90 -7.08
C VAL A 53 8.58 16.39 -7.11
N ASP A 54 8.07 16.68 -8.31
CA ASP A 54 6.65 16.99 -8.53
C ASP A 54 5.81 15.70 -8.47
N LEU A 55 5.22 15.44 -7.31
CA LEU A 55 4.41 14.26 -7.03
C LEU A 55 2.95 14.62 -6.83
N MET A 56 2.10 14.13 -7.72
CA MET A 56 0.65 14.40 -7.76
C MET A 56 -0.12 13.70 -6.63
N GLY A 57 0.37 12.55 -6.16
CA GLY A 57 -0.28 11.80 -5.09
C GLY A 57 0.26 10.39 -4.89
N TYR A 58 -0.46 9.64 -4.05
CA TYR A 58 -0.12 8.30 -3.62
C TYR A 58 -1.38 7.50 -3.29
N THR A 59 -1.61 6.38 -4.00
CA THR A 59 -2.79 5.52 -3.80
C THR A 59 -2.36 4.09 -3.48
N PRO A 60 -2.54 3.62 -2.23
CA PRO A 60 -2.22 2.26 -1.85
C PRO A 60 -3.01 1.22 -2.66
N TRP A 61 -2.32 0.16 -3.09
CA TRP A 61 -2.94 -0.94 -3.82
C TRP A 61 -3.84 -1.76 -2.91
N GLY A 62 -4.99 -2.19 -3.44
CA GLY A 62 -5.89 -3.11 -2.75
C GLY A 62 -6.41 -2.55 -1.43
N CYS A 63 -6.80 -1.27 -1.39
CA CYS A 63 -7.25 -0.58 -0.18
C CYS A 63 -8.47 -1.21 0.53
N ILE A 64 -9.24 -2.02 -0.19
CA ILE A 64 -10.16 -3.03 0.32
C ILE A 64 -9.65 -4.40 -0.15
N ASP A 65 -9.74 -5.41 0.72
CA ASP A 65 -9.30 -6.76 0.35
C ASP A 65 -9.97 -7.26 -0.92
N LEU A 66 -9.16 -7.84 -1.80
CA LEU A 66 -9.56 -8.28 -3.13
C LEU A 66 -8.76 -9.51 -3.55
N VAL A 67 -9.22 -10.17 -4.61
CA VAL A 67 -8.52 -11.33 -5.20
C VAL A 67 -7.22 -10.85 -5.83
N SER A 68 -6.09 -11.38 -5.35
CA SER A 68 -4.76 -10.97 -5.83
C SER A 68 -4.54 -11.33 -7.31
N ALA A 69 -3.89 -10.44 -8.06
CA ALA A 69 -3.71 -10.62 -9.50
C ALA A 69 -2.79 -11.80 -9.87
N GLY A 70 -1.70 -12.00 -9.12
CA GLY A 70 -0.68 -13.00 -9.45
C GLY A 70 -1.08 -14.43 -9.11
N THR A 71 -1.76 -14.63 -7.98
CA THR A 71 -2.06 -15.97 -7.44
C THR A 71 -3.56 -16.25 -7.32
N GLY A 72 -4.44 -15.27 -7.50
CA GLY A 72 -5.88 -15.45 -7.34
C GLY A 72 -6.31 -15.67 -5.89
N GLU A 73 -5.44 -15.37 -4.92
CA GLU A 73 -5.67 -15.61 -3.50
C GLU A 73 -6.38 -14.42 -2.84
N MET A 74 -7.33 -14.71 -1.96
CA MET A 74 -7.89 -13.79 -0.96
C MET A 74 -7.00 -13.73 0.29
N ARG A 75 -6.31 -14.82 0.66
CA ARG A 75 -5.43 -14.83 1.85
C ARG A 75 -4.22 -13.91 1.75
N LYS A 76 -3.90 -13.43 0.55
CA LYS A 76 -2.88 -12.40 0.32
C LYS A 76 -3.55 -11.02 0.36
N ARG A 77 -3.72 -10.50 1.58
CA ARG A 77 -4.52 -9.31 1.90
C ARG A 77 -3.68 -8.04 1.86
N TYR A 78 -4.31 -6.94 1.46
CA TYR A 78 -3.68 -5.63 1.25
C TYR A 78 -4.45 -4.50 1.92
N GLY A 79 -5.72 -4.73 2.26
CA GLY A 79 -6.67 -3.66 2.53
C GLY A 79 -6.52 -3.02 3.90
N PHE A 80 -7.02 -1.78 3.96
CA PHE A 80 -7.43 -1.15 5.21
C PHE A 80 -8.78 -1.68 5.67
N ILE A 81 -9.53 -2.30 4.75
CA ILE A 81 -10.86 -2.85 4.97
C ILE A 81 -10.79 -4.35 4.70
N TYR A 82 -10.94 -5.13 5.77
CA TYR A 82 -11.03 -6.58 5.71
C TYR A 82 -12.32 -7.03 5.01
N VAL A 83 -12.20 -8.01 4.12
CA VAL A 83 -13.36 -8.68 3.49
C VAL A 83 -13.41 -10.13 3.95
N ASP A 84 -14.53 -10.50 4.57
CA ASP A 84 -14.80 -11.86 5.05
C ASP A 84 -15.13 -12.81 3.89
N LYS A 85 -14.07 -13.23 3.21
CA LYS A 85 -14.07 -14.20 2.12
C LYS A 85 -12.70 -14.88 2.07
N ASP A 86 -12.73 -16.20 1.93
CA ASP A 86 -11.55 -17.05 1.77
C ASP A 86 -11.32 -17.44 0.29
N ASP A 87 -10.25 -18.19 0.03
CA ASP A 87 -9.86 -18.68 -1.29
C ASP A 87 -10.93 -19.62 -1.91
#